data_AF-A0A3S3HNP7-F1
#
_entry.id   AF-A0A3S3HNP7-F1
#
_cell.length_a   1.000
_cell.length_b   1.000
_cell.length_c   1.000
_cell.angle_alpha   90.00
_cell.angle_beta   90.00
_cell.angle_gamma   90.00
#
_symmetry.space_group_name_H-M   'P 1'
#
loop_
_entity.id
_entity.type
_entity.pdbx_description
1 polymer ?
#
loop_
_entity_poly.entity_id
_entity_poly.type
_entity_poly.pdbx_seq_one_letter_code
_entity_poly.pdbx_strand_id
1 'polypeptide(L)' 'MSNFNIVWICSDQQRWDTLRCLGFKGTQTPNIDRLAARGTA' A
#
# COMPACT_ATOMS: atom_id res chain seq x y z
N MET A 1 -17.47 14.88 -18.46
CA MET A 1 -16.89 14.72 -17.10
C MET A 1 -16.54 13.27 -16.90
N SER A 2 -15.36 12.95 -16.39
CA SER A 2 -14.97 11.57 -16.10
C SER A 2 -15.56 11.13 -14.76
N ASN A 3 -16.29 10.00 -14.75
CA ASN A 3 -16.72 9.34 -13.52
C ASN A 3 -15.57 8.49 -12.98
N PHE A 4 -14.97 8.94 -11.88
CA PHE A 4 -13.92 8.18 -11.20
C PHE A 4 -14.53 7.21 -10.18
N ASN A 5 -13.91 6.04 -10.04
CA ASN A 5 -14.24 5.09 -8.99
C ASN A 5 -13.26 5.25 -7.82
N ILE A 6 -13.76 5.06 -6.60
CA ILE A 6 -12.96 5.08 -5.37
C ILE A 6 -12.97 3.67 -4.78
N VAL A 7 -11.79 3.15 -4.41
CA VAL A 7 -11.62 1.88 -3.71
C VAL A 7 -10.91 2.13 -2.38
N TRP A 8 -11.55 1.78 -1.26
CA TRP A 8 -10.96 1.87 0.07
C TRP A 8 -10.57 0.48 0.57
N ILE A 9 -9.29 0.31 0.89
CA ILE A 9 -8.73 -0.91 1.45
C ILE A 9 -8.24 -0.59 2.87
N CYS A 10 -8.67 -1.38 3.85
CA CYS A 10 -8.27 -1.24 5.25
C CYS A 10 -7.87 -2.62 5.79
N SER A 11 -6.68 -2.72 6.36
CA SER A 11 -6.16 -3.93 6.99
C SER A 11 -6.37 -3.87 8.50
N ASP A 12 -6.77 -4.99 9.12
CA ASP A 12 -6.90 -5.08 10.58
C ASP A 12 -5.52 -5.21 11.25
N GLN A 13 -5.26 -4.37 12.26
CA GLN A 13 -4.07 -4.36 13.11
C GLN A 13 -2.70 -4.41 12.40
N GLN A 14 -2.61 -4.02 11.12
CA GLN A 14 -1.33 -4.04 10.41
C GLN A 14 -0.39 -2.98 10.98
N ARG A 15 0.74 -3.42 11.51
CA ARG A 15 1.77 -2.52 12.03
C ARG A 15 2.41 -1.76 10.88
N TRP A 16 2.60 -0.45 11.05
CA TRP A 16 3.06 0.44 9.98
C TRP A 16 4.41 0.02 9.38
N ASP A 17 5.36 -0.47 10.16
CA ASP A 17 6.70 -0.88 9.70
C ASP A 17 6.77 -2.34 9.23
N THR A 18 5.65 -2.97 8.88
CA THR A 18 5.65 -4.36 8.35
C THR A 18 5.55 -4.41 6.83
N LEU A 19 5.39 -3.27 6.17
CA LEU A 19 5.42 -3.19 4.71
C LEU A 19 6.86 -3.08 4.21
N ARG A 20 7.18 -3.80 3.14
CA ARG A 20 8.54 -3.80 2.57
C ARG A 20 8.91 -2.43 2.00
N CYS A 21 7.96 -1.73 1.38
CA CYS A 21 8.16 -0.34 0.92
C CYS A 21 8.49 0.64 2.06
N LEU A 22 8.24 0.27 3.32
CA LEU A 22 8.59 1.06 4.53
C LEU A 22 9.88 0.59 5.20
N GLY A 23 10.65 -0.30 4.55
CA GLY A 23 11.99 -0.72 4.98
C GLY A 23 12.07 -2.07 5.70
N PHE A 24 10.93 -2.75 5.92
CA PHE A 24 10.91 -4.07 6.55
C PHE A 24 11.40 -5.16 5.60
N LYS A 25 12.40 -5.94 6.02
CA LYS A 25 12.98 -7.01 5.19
C LYS A 25 12.32 -8.38 5.38
N GLY A 26 11.50 -8.54 6.43
CA GLY A 26 10.90 -9.83 6.81
C GLY A 26 9.59 -10.17 6.09
N THR A 27 8.99 -9.25 5.35
CA THR A 27 7.76 -9.47 4.59
C THR A 27 7.97 -9.31 3.09
N GLN A 28 7.06 -9.91 2.32
CA GLN A 28 6.95 -9.71 0.89
C GLN A 28 5.58 -9.10 0.59
N THR A 29 5.57 -7.83 0.18
CA THR A 29 4.35 -7.06 -0.08
C THR A 29 4.31 -6.48 -1.50
N PRO A 30 4.61 -7.27 -2.56
CA PRO A 30 4.94 -6.73 -3.89
C PRO A 30 3.82 -5.89 -4.53
N ASN A 31 2.55 -6.19 -4.23
CA ASN A 31 1.41 -5.42 -4.75
C ASN A 31 1.26 -4.07 -4.05
N ILE A 32 1.45 -4.04 -2.73
CA ILE A 32 1.43 -2.79 -1.94
C ILE A 32 2.66 -1.95 -2.28
N ASP A 33 3.81 -2.59 -2.45
CA ASP A 33 5.05 -1.93 -2.88
C ASP A 33 4.87 -1.28 -4.25
N ARG A 34 4.26 -2.00 -5.23
CA ARG A 34 3.93 -1.45 -6.55
C ARG A 34 2.92 -0.30 -6.48
N LEU A 35 1.92 -0.39 -5.58
CA LEU A 35 0.94 0.68 -5.38
C LEU A 35 1.62 1.95 -4.84
N ALA A 36 2.44 1.81 -3.81
CA ALA A 36 3.20 2.91 -3.21
C ALA A 36 4.19 3.55 -4.22
N ALA A 37 4.79 2.76 -5.12
CA ALA A 37 5.67 3.27 -6.16
C ALA A 37 4.95 4.11 -7.25
N ARG A 38 3.61 4.05 -7.32
CA ARG A 38 2.80 4.71 -8.37
C ARG A 38 1.98 5.91 -7.86
N GLY A 39 2.02 6.23 -6.56
CA GLY A 39 1.28 7.36 -6.00
C GLY A 39 1.70 7.70 -4.58
N THR A 40 1.59 8.97 -4.23
CA THR A 40 2.01 9.56 -2.95
C THR A 40 1.22 10.85 -2.69
N ALA A 41 1.78 11.77 -1.89
CA ALA A 41 1.32 13.11 -1.52
C ALA A 41 0.49 13.85 -2.58
#